data_AF-A0A1C3V644-F1
#
_entry.id   AF-A0A1C3V644-F1
#
_cell.length_a   1.000
_cell.length_b   1.000
_cell.length_c   1.000
_cell.angle_alpha   90.00
_cell.angle_beta   90.00
_cell.angle_gamma   90.00
#
_symmetry.space_group_name_H-M   'P 1'
#
loop_
_entity.id
_entity.type
_entity.pdbx_description
1 polymer ?
#
loop_
_entity_poly.entity_id
_entity_poly.type
_entity_poly.pdbx_seq_one_letter_code
_entity_poly.pdbx_strand_id
1 'polypeptide(L)'
;MKKIIIAAAVISVALGSVASAASTHHPKKQPVQVASEPKQRLGTLSCEVAGGVGMIIGSSKDISCTFKQRTGKVERYTGTIGKLGIDIGVTRKTYLSWIVVNTAPTRVGEGALAGTYVGASAGASVGLGLGANALVGGNSKNFALQPLSAEAGTGLNVAAGVSRLQLRPAG
;
A
#
# COMPACT_ATOMS: atom_id res chain seq x y z
N MET A 1 50.03 0.11 -30.24
CA MET A 1 51.38 -0.22 -29.75
C MET A 1 51.31 -0.47 -28.25
N LYS A 2 51.76 -1.66 -27.83
CA LYS A 2 51.88 -2.17 -26.45
C LYS A 2 52.47 -1.12 -25.51
N LYS A 3 52.01 -1.06 -24.24
CA LYS A 3 52.83 -1.34 -23.05
C LYS A 3 51.94 -1.85 -21.89
N ILE A 4 52.20 -3.10 -21.53
CA ILE A 4 51.75 -3.77 -20.30
C ILE A 4 52.76 -3.41 -19.21
N ILE A 5 52.33 -3.09 -17.99
CA ILE A 5 53.20 -3.11 -16.81
C ILE A 5 52.51 -3.90 -15.70
N ILE A 6 53.29 -4.80 -15.11
CA ILE A 6 52.96 -5.89 -14.20
C ILE A 6 53.13 -5.43 -12.74
N ALA A 7 52.22 -5.94 -11.89
CA ALA A 7 52.28 -6.29 -10.47
C ALA A 7 53.09 -5.48 -9.44
N ALA A 8 52.47 -5.25 -8.28
CA ALA A 8 53.03 -5.64 -6.98
C ALA A 8 51.90 -5.83 -5.97
N ALA A 9 51.73 -7.05 -5.47
CA ALA A 9 50.95 -7.34 -4.28
C ALA A 9 51.83 -7.06 -3.05
N VAL A 10 51.40 -6.16 -2.16
CA VAL A 10 52.03 -5.96 -0.86
C VAL A 10 51.09 -6.50 0.22
N ILE A 11 51.49 -7.63 0.80
CA ILE A 11 50.85 -8.22 1.98
C ILE A 11 51.41 -7.48 3.19
N SER A 12 50.63 -6.57 3.77
CA SER A 12 50.96 -5.95 5.04
C SER A 12 50.33 -6.76 6.17
N VAL A 13 51.13 -7.60 6.83
CA VAL A 13 50.78 -8.23 8.10
C VAL A 13 50.94 -7.17 9.19
N ALA A 14 49.83 -6.63 9.71
CA ALA A 14 49.84 -5.81 10.90
C ALA A 14 49.63 -6.71 12.14
N LEU A 15 50.71 -6.96 12.87
CA LEU A 15 50.67 -7.37 14.28
C LEU A 15 50.49 -6.10 15.13
N GLY A 16 49.45 -6.03 15.95
CA GLY A 16 49.25 -4.87 16.84
C GLY A 16 48.12 -5.01 17.86
N SER A 17 48.52 -5.30 19.10
CA SER A 17 47.95 -4.85 20.39
C SER A 17 46.65 -5.49 20.91
N VAL A 18 46.80 -6.39 21.89
CA VAL A 18 45.75 -6.73 22.86
C VAL A 18 45.64 -5.61 23.92
N ALA A 19 44.65 -4.74 23.80
CA ALA A 19 44.25 -3.83 24.87
C ALA A 19 43.06 -4.45 25.61
N SER A 20 43.28 -4.91 26.85
CA SER A 20 42.21 -5.33 27.76
C SER A 20 41.46 -4.09 28.25
N ALA A 21 40.42 -3.69 27.52
CA ALA A 21 39.46 -2.71 28.00
C ALA A 21 38.58 -3.36 29.08
N ALA A 22 38.67 -2.86 30.31
CA ALA A 22 37.80 -3.22 31.42
C ALA A 22 36.33 -3.04 31.00
N SER A 23 35.56 -4.13 31.04
CA SER A 23 34.13 -4.10 30.73
C SER A 23 33.37 -3.37 31.84
N THR A 24 33.21 -2.06 31.71
CA THR A 24 32.18 -1.32 32.44
C THR A 24 30.81 -1.84 31.99
N HIS A 25 30.17 -2.63 32.86
CA HIS A 25 28.80 -3.14 32.72
C HIS A 25 27.83 -1.94 32.63
N HIS A 26 27.59 -1.44 31.41
CA HIS A 26 26.47 -0.55 31.14
C HIS A 26 25.23 -1.43 30.96
N PRO A 27 24.14 -1.21 31.70
CA PRO A 27 22.88 -1.88 31.41
C PRO A 27 22.44 -1.45 30.00
N LYS A 28 22.63 -2.34 29.02
CA LYS A 28 22.03 -2.17 27.69
C LYS A 28 20.52 -2.10 27.90
N LYS A 29 19.94 -0.91 27.77
CA LYS A 29 18.51 -0.75 27.50
C LYS A 29 18.24 -1.45 26.18
N GLN A 30 17.81 -2.71 26.25
CA GLN A 30 17.44 -3.48 25.08
C GLN A 30 16.20 -2.81 24.49
N PRO A 31 16.24 -2.34 23.23
CA PRO A 31 15.08 -1.71 22.62
C PRO A 31 13.95 -2.74 22.62
N VAL A 32 12.86 -2.43 23.34
CA VAL A 32 11.63 -3.21 23.32
C VAL A 32 11.21 -3.33 21.86
N GLN A 33 11.45 -4.50 21.27
CA GLN A 33 11.00 -4.82 19.93
C GLN A 33 9.48 -4.97 20.06
N VAL A 34 8.74 -3.89 19.83
CA VAL A 34 7.30 -3.99 19.61
C VAL A 34 7.16 -4.86 18.38
N ALA A 35 6.70 -6.10 18.55
CA ALA A 35 6.54 -7.03 17.44
C ALA A 35 5.53 -6.43 16.45
N SER A 36 6.05 -5.81 15.39
CA SER A 36 5.23 -5.41 14.25
C SER A 36 4.79 -6.70 13.56
N GLU A 37 3.51 -7.06 13.72
CA GLU A 37 2.93 -8.16 12.95
C GLU A 37 3.18 -7.94 11.45
N PRO A 38 3.52 -8.99 10.69
CA PRO A 38 3.79 -8.86 9.27
C PRO A 38 2.55 -8.32 8.56
N LYS A 39 2.75 -7.33 7.68
CA LYS A 39 1.73 -6.83 6.77
C LYS A 39 1.21 -8.00 5.94
N GLN A 40 -0.05 -8.36 6.16
CA GLN A 40 -0.72 -9.48 5.55
C GLN A 40 -1.70 -9.00 4.49
N ARG A 41 -1.63 -9.61 3.31
CA ARG A 41 -2.69 -9.50 2.31
C ARG A 41 -3.97 -10.13 2.85
N LEU A 42 -5.02 -9.34 2.95
CA LEU A 42 -6.34 -9.74 3.45
C LEU A 42 -7.27 -10.19 2.34
N GLY A 43 -7.12 -9.63 1.13
CA GLY A 43 -7.98 -9.96 -0.01
C GLY A 43 -7.82 -8.99 -1.18
N THR A 44 -8.86 -8.91 -2.00
CA THR A 44 -8.97 -7.99 -3.13
C THR A 44 -10.30 -7.24 -3.05
N LEU A 45 -10.24 -5.92 -3.17
CA LEU A 45 -11.42 -5.06 -3.30
C LEU A 45 -11.56 -4.67 -4.77
N SER A 46 -12.69 -5.01 -5.37
CA SER A 46 -13.03 -4.68 -6.76
C SER A 46 -14.27 -3.83 -6.80
N CYS A 47 -14.23 -2.70 -7.50
CA CYS A 47 -15.33 -1.76 -7.59
C CYS A 47 -15.68 -1.43 -9.04
N GLU A 48 -16.95 -1.20 -9.29
CA GLU A 48 -17.50 -0.63 -10.52
C GLU A 48 -17.94 0.81 -10.23
N VAL A 49 -17.50 1.75 -11.07
CA VAL A 49 -17.95 3.15 -11.03
C VAL A 49 -19.18 3.28 -11.89
N ALA A 50 -20.24 3.89 -11.35
CA ALA A 50 -21.44 4.18 -12.13
C ALA A 50 -21.08 5.05 -13.35
N GLY A 51 -21.38 4.54 -14.55
CA GLY A 51 -21.21 5.28 -15.80
C GLY A 51 -22.17 6.46 -15.88
N GLY A 52 -21.81 7.49 -16.64
CA GLY A 52 -22.66 8.67 -16.81
C GLY A 52 -22.08 9.69 -17.77
N VAL A 53 -22.92 10.66 -18.15
CA VAL A 53 -22.51 11.82 -18.95
C VAL A 53 -22.01 12.89 -18.00
N GLY A 54 -20.75 13.30 -18.11
CA GLY A 54 -20.16 14.38 -17.32
C GLY A 54 -18.70 14.17 -16.96
N MET A 55 -18.04 15.25 -16.52
CA MET A 55 -16.63 15.28 -16.17
C MET A 55 -16.37 14.57 -14.83
N ILE A 56 -15.42 13.62 -14.82
CA ILE A 56 -14.97 12.93 -13.59
C ILE A 56 -14.03 13.82 -12.74
N ILE A 57 -13.41 14.82 -13.37
CA ILE A 57 -12.47 15.75 -12.71
C ILE A 57 -13.20 16.49 -11.60
N GLY A 58 -12.67 16.40 -10.37
CA GLY A 58 -13.20 17.09 -9.20
C GLY A 58 -14.54 16.57 -8.68
N SER A 59 -15.25 15.72 -9.42
CA SER A 59 -16.57 15.20 -9.05
C SER A 59 -16.46 13.95 -8.17
N SER A 60 -17.35 13.83 -7.20
CA SER A 60 -17.58 12.59 -6.45
C SER A 60 -18.42 11.63 -7.30
N LYS A 61 -18.06 10.35 -7.36
CA LYS A 61 -18.82 9.31 -8.10
C LYS A 61 -19.16 8.14 -7.20
N ASP A 62 -20.39 7.65 -7.34
CA ASP A 62 -20.85 6.46 -6.63
C ASP A 62 -20.21 5.20 -7.22
N ILE A 63 -19.92 4.26 -6.33
CA ILE A 63 -19.35 2.96 -6.66
C ILE A 63 -20.08 1.83 -5.95
N SER A 64 -20.08 0.67 -6.58
CA SER A 64 -20.40 -0.61 -5.95
C SER A 64 -19.14 -1.46 -5.90
N CYS A 65 -18.88 -2.10 -4.76
CA CYS A 65 -17.65 -2.84 -4.52
C CYS A 65 -17.92 -4.24 -3.97
N THR A 66 -17.03 -5.16 -4.31
CA THR A 66 -16.96 -6.51 -3.78
C THR A 66 -15.58 -6.73 -3.16
N PHE A 67 -15.56 -7.07 -1.88
CA PHE A 67 -14.35 -7.47 -1.18
C PHE A 67 -14.30 -9.00 -1.09
N LYS A 68 -13.36 -9.60 -1.81
CA LYS A 68 -13.08 -11.03 -1.73
C LYS A 68 -11.92 -11.27 -0.78
N GLN A 69 -12.22 -11.79 0.40
CA GLN A 69 -11.22 -12.17 1.39
C GLN A 69 -10.42 -13.38 0.92
N ARG A 70 -9.18 -13.54 1.42
CA ARG A 70 -8.38 -14.75 1.18
C ARG A 70 -9.03 -16.03 1.73
N THR A 71 -9.90 -15.91 2.72
CA THR A 71 -10.70 -17.00 3.30
C THR A 71 -11.80 -17.49 2.34
N GLY A 72 -12.05 -16.79 1.24
CA GLY A 72 -13.15 -17.07 0.31
C GLY A 72 -14.45 -16.34 0.65
N LYS A 73 -14.57 -15.73 1.84
CA LYS A 73 -15.71 -14.87 2.18
C LYS A 73 -15.77 -13.66 1.25
N VAL A 74 -16.99 -13.29 0.86
CA VAL A 74 -17.27 -12.16 -0.01
C VAL A 74 -18.18 -11.19 0.72
N GLU A 75 -17.81 -9.92 0.71
CA GLU A 75 -18.61 -8.83 1.27
C GLU A 75 -18.86 -7.77 0.22
N ARG A 76 -20.03 -7.11 0.31
CA ARG A 76 -20.40 -6.01 -0.58
C ARG A 76 -20.26 -4.68 0.15
N TYR A 77 -19.84 -3.67 -0.61
CA TYR A 77 -19.75 -2.31 -0.14
C TYR A 77 -20.34 -1.37 -1.20
N THR A 78 -20.89 -0.25 -0.75
CA THR A 78 -21.17 0.92 -1.60
C THR A 78 -20.25 2.06 -1.16
N GLY A 79 -20.14 3.08 -1.98
CA GLY A 79 -19.22 4.15 -1.63
C GLY A 79 -19.17 5.28 -2.63
N THR A 80 -18.22 6.18 -2.39
CA THR A 80 -17.87 7.25 -3.32
C THR A 80 -16.38 7.34 -3.52
N ILE A 81 -15.96 7.70 -4.73
CA ILE A 81 -14.58 8.07 -5.05
C ILE A 81 -14.47 9.57 -5.31
N GLY A 82 -13.36 10.15 -4.85
CA GLY A 82 -13.03 11.54 -5.09
C GLY A 82 -11.76 11.70 -5.91
N LYS A 83 -11.81 12.63 -6.87
CA LYS A 83 -10.70 13.12 -7.72
C LYS A 83 -9.99 11.98 -8.46
N LEU A 84 -10.40 11.72 -9.70
CA LEU A 84 -9.49 11.16 -10.71
C LEU A 84 -8.90 12.34 -11.48
N GLY A 85 -7.58 12.44 -11.51
CA GLY A 85 -6.86 13.47 -12.27
C GLY A 85 -6.83 13.20 -13.77
N ILE A 86 -7.86 12.54 -14.31
CA ILE A 86 -7.92 12.13 -15.70
C ILE A 86 -9.11 12.87 -16.34
N ASP A 87 -8.84 13.68 -17.36
CA ASP A 87 -9.82 14.34 -18.23
C ASP A 87 -10.62 13.32 -19.07
N ILE A 88 -11.32 12.40 -18.40
CA ILE A 88 -12.18 11.42 -19.06
C ILE A 88 -13.48 12.14 -19.42
N GLY A 89 -13.77 12.27 -20.71
CA GLY A 89 -15.08 12.64 -21.25
C GLY A 89 -16.16 11.61 -20.91
N VAL A 90 -17.12 11.36 -21.80
CA VAL A 90 -18.21 10.36 -21.60
C VAL A 90 -17.66 9.09 -20.93
N THR A 91 -18.07 8.83 -19.69
CA THR A 91 -17.42 7.82 -18.86
C THR A 91 -18.03 6.46 -19.16
N ARG A 92 -17.26 5.59 -19.82
CA ARG A 92 -17.58 4.16 -19.89
C ARG A 92 -17.51 3.55 -18.49
N LYS A 93 -18.16 2.40 -18.29
CA LYS A 93 -17.99 1.61 -17.06
C LYS A 93 -16.50 1.46 -16.74
N THR A 94 -16.12 1.90 -15.55
CA THR A 94 -14.73 1.97 -15.12
C THR A 94 -14.57 1.06 -13.92
N TYR A 95 -13.48 0.29 -13.91
CA TYR A 95 -13.19 -0.67 -12.86
C TYR A 95 -12.03 -0.20 -12.00
N LEU A 96 -12.12 -0.48 -10.71
CA LEU A 96 -11.09 -0.14 -9.73
C LEU A 96 -10.78 -1.39 -8.92
N SER A 97 -9.52 -1.82 -8.90
CA SER A 97 -9.12 -2.98 -8.11
C SER A 97 -7.89 -2.71 -7.26
N TRP A 98 -7.98 -3.09 -5.99
CA TRP A 98 -6.91 -2.95 -5.00
C TRP A 98 -6.65 -4.26 -4.27
N ILE A 99 -5.38 -4.51 -3.94
CA ILE A 99 -4.98 -5.43 -2.87
C ILE A 99 -5.27 -4.75 -1.53
N VAL A 100 -5.95 -5.46 -0.65
CA VAL A 100 -6.18 -5.00 0.73
C VAL A 100 -5.12 -5.60 1.64
N VAL A 101 -4.40 -4.75 2.37
CA VAL A 101 -3.42 -5.14 3.40
C VAL A 101 -3.75 -4.45 4.72
N ASN A 102 -3.40 -5.08 5.84
CA ASN A 102 -3.45 -4.40 7.14
C ASN A 102 -2.22 -3.49 7.34
N THR A 103 -2.41 -2.40 8.06
CA THR A 103 -1.33 -1.52 8.52
C THR A 103 -1.06 -1.66 10.03
N ALA A 104 -1.95 -2.35 10.75
CA ALA A 104 -1.88 -2.66 12.17
C ALA A 104 -2.59 -4.00 12.47
N PRO A 105 -2.42 -4.60 13.68
CA PRO A 105 -3.18 -5.78 14.10
C PRO A 105 -4.69 -5.56 13.93
N THR A 106 -5.32 -6.35 13.06
CA THR A 106 -6.73 -6.12 12.66
C THR A 106 -7.46 -7.42 12.42
N ARG A 107 -8.70 -7.50 12.90
CA ARG A 107 -9.63 -8.59 12.57
C ARG A 107 -10.48 -8.18 11.37
N VAL A 108 -10.56 -9.06 10.38
CA VAL A 108 -11.43 -8.86 9.22
C VAL A 108 -12.78 -9.52 9.52
N GLY A 109 -13.74 -8.69 9.91
CA GLY A 109 -15.15 -9.06 10.08
C GLY A 109 -16.04 -8.33 9.08
N GLU A 110 -17.34 -8.54 9.21
CA GLU A 110 -18.34 -7.87 8.38
C GLU A 110 -18.19 -6.35 8.48
N GLY A 111 -18.13 -5.67 7.34
CA GLY A 111 -18.02 -4.22 7.29
C GLY A 111 -16.64 -3.68 7.71
N ALA A 112 -15.62 -4.53 7.86
CA ALA A 112 -14.29 -4.10 8.31
C ALA A 112 -13.66 -3.01 7.43
N LEU A 113 -13.99 -2.96 6.13
CA LEU A 113 -13.46 -1.93 5.22
C LEU A 113 -14.27 -0.62 5.24
N ALA A 114 -15.29 -0.49 6.07
CA ALA A 114 -16.04 0.75 6.18
C ALA A 114 -15.13 1.91 6.62
N GLY A 115 -15.34 3.08 6.03
CA GLY A 115 -14.65 4.31 6.41
C GLY A 115 -14.08 5.08 5.23
N THR A 116 -13.24 6.08 5.56
CA THR A 116 -12.60 6.95 4.57
C THR A 116 -11.14 6.55 4.37
N TYR A 117 -10.71 6.55 3.11
CA TYR A 117 -9.37 6.28 2.65
C TYR A 117 -8.85 7.48 1.89
N VAL A 118 -7.58 7.82 2.12
CA VAL A 118 -6.90 8.93 1.46
C VAL A 118 -5.57 8.47 0.91
N GLY A 119 -5.13 9.08 -0.20
CA GLY A 119 -3.82 8.84 -0.78
C GLY A 119 -2.73 9.00 0.28
N ALA A 120 -1.90 7.98 0.43
CA ALA A 120 -0.75 8.05 1.29
C ALA A 120 0.22 9.08 0.69
N SER A 121 0.49 10.17 1.42
CA SER A 121 1.56 11.10 1.08
C SER A 121 2.88 10.33 0.97
N ALA A 122 3.77 10.72 0.04
CA ALA A 122 4.99 9.98 -0.29
C ALA A 122 5.81 9.51 0.94
N GLY A 123 5.93 10.33 2.00
CA GLY A 123 6.64 9.96 3.23
C GLY A 123 5.96 8.85 4.05
N ALA A 124 4.62 8.84 4.11
CA ALA A 124 3.86 7.81 4.82
C ALA A 124 3.91 6.47 4.08
N SER A 125 3.87 6.49 2.75
CA SER A 125 3.98 5.28 1.92
C SER A 125 5.32 4.57 2.15
N VAL A 126 6.43 5.31 2.17
CA VAL A 126 7.77 4.73 2.39
C VAL A 126 7.87 4.11 3.79
N GLY A 127 7.43 4.82 4.84
CA GLY A 127 7.46 4.31 6.21
C GLY A 127 6.59 3.05 6.41
N LEU A 128 5.50 2.93 5.65
CA LEU A 128 4.61 1.78 5.68
C LEU A 128 4.91 0.74 4.59
N GLY A 129 5.95 0.91 3.77
CA GLY A 129 6.27 0.03 2.64
C GLY A 129 5.10 -0.15 1.65
N LEU A 130 4.34 0.91 1.41
CA LEU A 130 3.20 0.94 0.49
C LEU A 130 3.61 1.56 -0.86
N GLY A 131 2.92 1.16 -1.93
CA GLY A 131 3.13 1.76 -3.25
C GLY A 131 2.76 3.25 -3.32
N ALA A 132 3.31 3.96 -4.30
CA ALA A 132 3.19 5.42 -4.47
C ALA A 132 1.77 5.97 -4.70
N ASN A 133 0.77 5.09 -4.90
CA ASN A 133 -0.64 5.43 -5.08
C ASN A 133 -1.55 4.64 -4.13
N ALA A 134 -1.00 4.14 -3.02
CA ALA A 134 -1.79 3.43 -2.03
C ALA A 134 -2.74 4.40 -1.30
N LEU A 135 -3.93 3.91 -0.99
CA LEU A 135 -4.86 4.59 -0.10
C LEU A 135 -4.75 3.99 1.30
N VAL A 136 -4.76 4.81 2.35
CA VAL A 136 -4.75 4.34 3.75
C VAL A 136 -5.99 4.86 4.46
N GLY A 137 -6.64 4.00 5.24
CA GLY A 137 -7.90 4.37 5.88
C GLY A 137 -8.68 3.22 6.52
N GLY A 138 -10.00 3.33 6.40
CA GLY A 138 -10.98 2.60 7.20
C GLY A 138 -11.31 3.33 8.50
N ASN A 139 -12.36 2.91 9.21
CA ASN A 139 -12.83 3.58 10.44
C ASN A 139 -11.72 3.71 11.51
N SER A 140 -10.85 2.72 11.62
CA SER A 140 -9.73 2.71 12.57
C SER A 140 -8.37 2.96 11.91
N LYS A 141 -8.31 3.37 10.64
CA LYS A 141 -7.05 3.60 9.88
C LYS A 141 -6.08 2.42 9.82
N ASN A 142 -6.62 1.19 9.86
CA ASN A 142 -5.83 -0.03 9.95
C ASN A 142 -5.69 -0.79 8.63
N PHE A 143 -6.11 -0.19 7.51
CA PHE A 143 -6.06 -0.81 6.19
C PHE A 143 -5.33 0.08 5.19
N ALA A 144 -4.63 -0.57 4.27
CA ALA A 144 -4.12 0.06 3.05
C ALA A 144 -4.61 -0.68 1.81
N LEU A 145 -4.92 0.09 0.77
CA LEU A 145 -5.40 -0.35 -0.53
C LEU A 145 -4.30 -0.08 -1.55
N GLN A 146 -3.65 -1.12 -2.05
CA GLN A 146 -2.61 -1.01 -3.07
C GLN A 146 -3.21 -1.25 -4.46
N PRO A 147 -3.12 -0.30 -5.39
CA PRO A 147 -3.68 -0.47 -6.72
C PRO A 147 -3.08 -1.69 -7.41
N LEU A 148 -3.93 -2.52 -8.01
CA LEU A 148 -3.47 -3.52 -8.97
C LEU A 148 -3.19 -2.79 -10.30
N SER A 149 -1.96 -2.79 -10.77
CA SER A 149 -1.62 -2.18 -12.07
C SER A 149 -2.23 -2.98 -13.22
N ALA A 150 -2.72 -2.28 -14.24
CA ALA A 150 -3.13 -2.78 -15.58
C ALA A 150 -4.46 -3.57 -15.69
N GLU A 151 -5.02 -3.60 -16.91
CA GLU A 151 -6.32 -4.15 -17.29
C GLU A 151 -6.68 -5.47 -16.59
N ALA A 152 -7.69 -5.44 -15.72
CA ALA A 152 -8.24 -6.63 -15.10
C ALA A 152 -9.39 -7.19 -15.95
N GLY A 153 -9.11 -7.66 -17.17
CA GLY A 153 -10.02 -8.44 -18.04
C GLY A 153 -11.39 -7.83 -18.42
N THR A 154 -11.78 -6.72 -17.80
CA THR A 154 -13.11 -6.07 -17.85
C THR A 154 -13.01 -4.63 -18.37
N GLY A 155 -11.79 -4.09 -18.46
CA GLY A 155 -11.50 -2.73 -18.90
C GLY A 155 -10.26 -2.15 -18.20
N LEU A 156 -10.01 -0.87 -18.44
CA LEU A 156 -8.90 -0.13 -17.84
C LEU A 156 -9.11 0.04 -16.33
N ASN A 157 -8.14 -0.45 -15.53
CA ASN A 157 -8.12 -0.18 -14.09
C ASN A 157 -7.49 1.20 -13.83
N VAL A 158 -8.23 2.11 -13.18
CA VAL A 158 -7.77 3.48 -12.86
C VAL A 158 -7.61 3.72 -11.36
N ALA A 159 -7.51 2.65 -10.56
CA ALA A 159 -7.32 2.69 -9.11
C ALA A 159 -6.16 3.58 -8.64
N ALA A 160 -5.08 3.68 -9.42
CA ALA A 160 -3.92 4.52 -9.11
C ALA A 160 -4.22 6.03 -9.20
N GLY A 161 -5.28 6.43 -9.92
CA GLY A 161 -5.69 7.82 -10.04
C GLY A 161 -6.65 8.29 -8.95
N VAL A 162 -7.08 7.40 -8.04
CA VAL A 162 -8.03 7.73 -6.98
C VAL A 162 -7.28 8.38 -5.81
N SER A 163 -7.74 9.56 -5.38
CA SER A 163 -7.13 10.26 -4.23
C SER A 163 -7.88 10.07 -2.91
N ARG A 164 -9.19 9.77 -3.00
CA ARG A 164 -10.07 9.56 -1.85
C ARG A 164 -11.11 8.50 -2.20
N LEU A 165 -11.39 7.64 -1.23
CA LEU A 165 -12.43 6.61 -1.30
C LEU A 165 -13.19 6.58 0.02
N GLN A 166 -14.51 6.49 -0.03
CA GLN A 166 -15.35 6.26 1.14
C GLN A 166 -16.16 4.99 0.93
N LEU A 167 -16.13 4.07 1.88
CA LEU A 167 -16.83 2.79 1.82
C LEU A 167 -17.86 2.67 2.95
N ARG A 168 -18.99 2.05 2.61
CA ARG A 168 -20.08 1.66 3.52
C ARG A 168 -20.46 0.22 3.24
N PRO A 169 -20.76 -0.60 4.26
CA PRO A 169 -21.28 -1.95 4.04
C PRO A 169 -22.56 -1.91 3.21
N ALA A 170 -22.70 -2.85 2.29
CA ALA A 170 -23.94 -3.12 1.58
C ALA A 170 -24.39 -4.52 2.00
N GLY A 171 -25.61 -4.62 2.54
CA GLY A 171 -26.16 -5.84 3.12
C GLY A 171 -26.31 -7.00 2.15
#